data_AF-A0A518BPE8-F1
#
_entry.id   AF-A0A518BPE8-F1
#
_cell.length_a   1.000
_cell.length_b   1.000
_cell.length_c   1.000
_cell.angle_alpha   90.00
_cell.angle_beta   90.00
_cell.angle_gamma   90.00
#
_symmetry.space_group_name_H-M   'P 1'
#
loop_
_entity.id
_entity.type
_entity.pdbx_description
1 polymer ?
#
loop_
_entity_poly.entity_id
_entity_poly.type
_entity_poly.pdbx_seq_one_letter_code
_entity_poly.pdbx_strand_id
1 'polypeptide(L)'
;MRTYKEDQGRLARMFAFWGLVFVILYGCTFLHSQLVQHVTSLRPAIADLVIPVVGIAVSGAFLISATAFVVLAVWLLRWQAKPAIADILIDTESELRKSTWPTFTNVVNSTIVVVSFVLVLMGFLALVDWFLTAFFARLLGLGGS
;
A
#
# COMPACT_ATOMS: atom_id res chain seq x y z
N MET A 1 -1.17 -5.27 43.35
CA MET A 1 -0.37 -4.97 42.14
C MET A 1 -1.18 -5.45 40.94
N ARG A 2 -1.79 -4.54 40.19
CA ARG A 2 -2.60 -4.91 39.01
C ARG A 2 -1.64 -5.29 37.89
N THR A 3 -1.73 -6.53 37.43
CA THR A 3 -1.06 -7.04 36.26
C THR A 3 -1.33 -6.12 35.07
N TYR A 4 -0.32 -5.34 34.70
CA TYR A 4 -0.22 -4.66 33.42
C TYR A 4 -0.43 -5.74 32.36
N LYS A 5 -1.54 -5.70 31.61
CA LYS A 5 -1.81 -6.68 30.56
C LYS A 5 -0.78 -6.45 29.45
N GLU A 6 0.29 -7.23 29.48
CA GLU A 6 1.38 -7.25 28.50
C GLU A 6 0.94 -7.50 27.05
N ASP A 7 -0.36 -7.76 26.81
CA ASP A 7 -0.91 -8.07 25.49
C ASP A 7 -1.59 -6.88 24.78
N GLN A 8 -1.75 -5.73 25.43
CA GLN A 8 -2.26 -4.52 24.76
C GLN A 8 -1.15 -3.84 23.93
N GLY A 9 -1.43 -3.48 22.68
CA GLY A 9 -0.45 -2.85 21.80
C GLY A 9 0.35 -3.81 20.90
N ARG A 10 0.21 -5.14 21.05
CA ARG A 10 1.02 -6.12 20.30
C ARG A 10 0.82 -5.99 18.79
N LEU A 11 -0.44 -5.88 18.35
CA LEU A 11 -0.78 -5.73 16.94
C LEU A 11 -0.33 -4.36 16.41
N ALA A 12 -0.61 -3.27 17.13
CA ALA A 12 -0.19 -1.93 16.73
C ALA A 12 1.34 -1.83 16.56
N ARG A 13 2.11 -2.43 17.48
CA ARG A 13 3.58 -2.51 17.40
C ARG A 13 4.05 -3.35 16.22
N MET A 14 3.44 -4.52 15.97
CA MET A 14 3.79 -5.35 14.81
C MET A 14 3.49 -4.63 13.49
N PHE A 15 2.34 -3.96 13.36
CA PHE A 15 2.01 -3.19 12.15
C PHE A 15 2.95 -2.01 11.93
N ALA A 16 3.30 -1.26 12.99
CA ALA A 16 4.26 -0.17 12.91
C ALA A 16 5.66 -0.68 12.53
N PHE A 17 6.09 -1.82 13.09
CA PHE A 17 7.33 -2.49 12.71
C PHE A 17 7.35 -2.88 11.23
N TRP A 18 6.38 -3.69 10.81
CA TRP A 18 6.30 -4.20 9.45
C TRP A 18 6.13 -3.08 8.41
N GLY A 19 5.28 -2.08 8.68
CA GLY A 19 5.08 -0.95 7.80
C GLY A 19 6.38 -0.18 7.55
N LEU A 20 7.14 0.09 8.61
CA LEU A 20 8.39 0.82 8.50
C LEU A 20 9.49 -0.05 7.84
N VAL A 21 9.52 -1.36 8.09
CA VAL A 21 10.38 -2.30 7.35
C VAL A 21 10.09 -2.28 5.85
N PHE A 22 8.83 -2.27 5.42
CA PHE A 22 8.48 -2.16 4.00
C PHE A 22 8.92 -0.83 3.39
N VAL A 23 8.82 0.28 4.14
CA VAL A 23 9.34 1.58 3.71
C VAL A 23 10.85 1.55 3.52
N ILE A 24 11.60 0.93 4.45
CA ILE A 24 13.05 0.79 4.31
C ILE A 24 13.40 -0.10 3.11
N LEU A 25 12.70 -1.23 2.93
CA LEU A 25 12.90 -2.10 1.77
C LEU A 25 12.71 -1.34 0.46
N TYR A 26 11.64 -0.55 0.35
CA TYR A 26 11.38 0.30 -0.82
C TYR A 26 12.45 1.39 -0.98
N GLY A 27 12.89 2.00 0.11
CA GLY A 27 14.00 2.96 0.10
C GLY A 27 15.30 2.34 -0.40
N CYS A 28 15.59 1.09 -0.05
CA CYS A 28 16.78 0.37 -0.50
C CYS A 28 16.71 -0.03 -1.97
N THR A 29 15.53 -0.41 -2.50
CA THR A 29 15.38 -0.68 -3.94
C THR A 29 15.51 0.60 -4.77
N PHE A 30 14.97 1.72 -4.27
CA PHE A 30 15.14 3.04 -4.89
C PHE A 30 16.58 3.55 -4.81
N LEU A 31 17.27 3.35 -3.67
CA LEU A 31 18.67 3.74 -3.53
C LEU A 31 19.56 2.91 -4.47
N HIS A 32 19.29 1.60 -4.58
CA HIS A 32 19.99 0.73 -5.52
C HIS A 32 19.79 1.18 -6.98
N SER A 33 18.56 1.49 -7.39
CA SER A 33 18.29 1.96 -8.76
C SER A 33 18.98 3.30 -9.04
N GLN A 34 18.97 4.23 -8.08
CA GLN A 34 19.66 5.51 -8.22
C GLN A 34 21.18 5.36 -8.31
N LEU A 35 21.77 4.46 -7.52
CA LEU A 35 23.22 4.24 -7.48
C LEU A 35 23.72 3.56 -8.77
N VAL A 36 22.95 2.62 -9.32
CA VAL A 36 23.22 1.99 -10.62
C VAL A 36 23.05 2.99 -11.78
N GLN A 37 22.10 3.92 -11.68
CA GLN A 37 21.89 4.94 -12.70
C GLN A 37 22.99 6.01 -12.71
N HIS A 38 23.41 6.50 -11.54
CA HIS A 38 24.32 7.66 -11.44
C HIS A 38 25.81 7.29 -11.31
N VAL A 39 26.17 6.09 -10.84
CA VAL A 39 27.58 5.73 -10.60
C VAL A 39 28.02 4.57 -11.47
N THR A 40 28.72 4.91 -12.57
CA THR A 40 29.24 3.94 -13.55
C THR A 40 30.27 2.98 -12.95
N SER A 41 31.04 3.43 -11.95
CA SER A 41 32.09 2.64 -11.27
C SER A 41 31.56 1.51 -10.38
N LEU A 42 30.28 1.55 -10.00
CA LEU A 42 29.64 0.51 -9.17
C LEU A 42 28.82 -0.49 -10.00
N ARG A 43 28.69 -0.27 -11.31
CA ARG A 43 28.01 -1.20 -12.22
C ARG A 43 28.68 -2.56 -12.42
N PRO A 44 30.02 -2.73 -12.39
CA PRO A 44 30.58 -4.04 -12.66
C PRO A 44 30.21 -5.02 -11.55
N ALA A 45 29.76 -6.21 -11.96
CA ALA A 45 29.53 -7.34 -11.05
C ALA A 45 30.89 -7.76 -10.47
N ILE A 46 31.00 -7.73 -9.14
CA ILE A 46 32.28 -8.02 -8.45
C ILE A 46 32.51 -9.54 -8.38
N ALA A 47 31.42 -10.31 -8.43
CA ALA A 47 31.45 -11.75 -8.59
C ALA A 47 30.44 -12.12 -9.68
N ASP A 48 30.85 -12.98 -10.62
CA ASP A 48 30.01 -13.57 -11.68
C ASP A 48 28.99 -14.59 -11.09
N LEU A 49 28.54 -14.33 -9.85
CA LEU A 49 27.61 -15.13 -9.09
C LEU A 49 26.23 -14.49 -9.20
N VAL A 50 25.48 -14.91 -10.21
CA VAL A 50 24.07 -14.52 -10.38
C VAL A 50 23.24 -15.27 -9.34
N ILE A 51 22.58 -14.56 -8.43
CA ILE A 51 21.65 -15.16 -7.47
C ILE A 51 20.33 -15.47 -8.22
N PRO A 52 19.97 -16.74 -8.42
CA PRO A 52 18.92 -17.16 -9.36
C PRO A 52 17.49 -16.77 -8.95
N VAL A 53 17.28 -16.32 -7.71
CA VAL A 53 15.95 -15.94 -7.19
C VAL A 53 15.60 -14.46 -7.46
N VAL A 54 16.59 -13.59 -7.72
CA VAL A 54 16.37 -12.14 -7.88
C VAL A 54 16.91 -11.59 -9.22
N GLY A 55 17.77 -12.33 -9.93
CA GLY A 55 18.23 -11.94 -11.27
C GLY A 55 19.10 -10.67 -11.30
N ILE A 56 19.60 -10.24 -10.13
CA ILE A 56 20.49 -9.08 -9.99
C ILE A 56 21.91 -9.61 -9.73
N ALA A 57 22.87 -9.19 -10.55
CA ALA A 57 24.27 -9.50 -10.33
C ALA A 57 24.76 -8.86 -9.02
N VAL A 58 25.61 -9.56 -8.25
CA VAL A 58 26.19 -9.03 -7.00
C VAL A 58 27.19 -7.91 -7.34
N SER A 59 26.64 -6.72 -7.52
CA SER A 59 27.37 -5.47 -7.73
C SER A 59 27.67 -4.81 -6.38
N GLY A 60 28.71 -3.96 -6.33
CA GLY A 60 28.99 -3.13 -5.16
C GLY A 60 27.79 -2.28 -4.71
N ALA A 61 26.89 -1.93 -5.64
CA ALA A 61 25.66 -1.22 -5.32
C ALA A 61 24.68 -2.06 -4.48
N PHE A 62 24.61 -3.38 -4.70
CA PHE A 62 23.77 -4.30 -3.93
C PHE A 62 24.31 -4.49 -2.50
N LEU A 63 25.63 -4.56 -2.33
CA LEU A 63 26.24 -4.66 -1.00
C LEU A 63 26.01 -3.39 -0.17
N ILE A 64 26.10 -2.21 -0.80
CA ILE A 64 25.83 -0.93 -0.12
C ILE A 64 24.35 -0.81 0.25
N SER A 65 23.43 -1.18 -0.63
CA SER A 65 22.00 -1.14 -0.32
C SER A 65 21.59 -2.17 0.75
N ALA A 66 22.18 -3.37 0.72
CA ALA A 66 21.94 -4.41 1.72
C ALA A 66 22.52 -4.05 3.10
N THR A 67 23.72 -3.48 3.15
CA THR A 67 24.31 -3.00 4.42
C THR A 67 23.52 -1.82 4.98
N ALA A 68 23.11 -0.86 4.14
CA ALA A 68 22.22 0.23 4.54
C ALA A 68 20.88 -0.30 5.08
N PHE A 69 20.29 -1.33 4.43
CA PHE A 69 19.07 -1.98 4.92
C PHE A 69 19.24 -2.54 6.33
N VAL A 70 20.31 -3.32 6.56
CA VAL A 70 20.56 -3.95 7.87
C VAL A 70 20.81 -2.90 8.95
N VAL A 71 21.60 -1.85 8.65
CA VAL A 71 21.86 -0.77 9.61
C VAL A 71 20.57 -0.02 9.97
N LEU A 72 19.75 0.32 8.98
CA LEU A 72 18.48 1.02 9.20
C LEU A 72 17.47 0.14 9.95
N ALA A 73 17.40 -1.15 9.64
CA ALA A 73 16.52 -2.09 10.34
C ALA A 73 16.93 -2.27 11.82
N VAL A 74 18.23 -2.39 12.11
CA VAL A 74 18.73 -2.48 13.50
C VAL A 74 18.52 -1.17 14.25
N TRP A 75 18.73 -0.03 13.59
CA TRP A 75 18.48 1.29 14.18
C TRP A 75 17.00 1.47 14.53
N LEU A 76 16.11 1.05 13.63
CA LEU A 76 14.66 1.05 13.83
C LEU A 76 14.22 0.14 14.97
N LEU A 77 14.76 -1.07 15.07
CA LEU A 77 14.48 -1.98 16.20
C LEU A 77 14.86 -1.32 17.53
N ARG A 78 16.00 -0.64 17.59
CA ARG A 78 16.41 0.13 18.78
C ARG A 78 15.54 1.34 19.05
N TRP A 79 15.01 1.98 18.01
CA TRP A 79 14.13 3.13 18.16
C TRP A 79 12.75 2.71 18.66
N GLN A 80 12.15 1.66 18.08
CA GLN A 80 10.85 1.11 18.52
C GLN A 80 10.88 0.48 19.91
N ALA A 81 12.05 0.02 20.38
CA ALA A 81 12.23 -0.45 21.75
C ALA A 81 12.12 0.66 22.81
N LYS A 82 12.01 1.95 22.42
CA LYS A 82 11.82 3.06 23.38
C LYS A 82 10.38 3.06 23.91
N PRO A 83 10.19 3.19 25.24
CA PRO A 83 8.86 3.11 25.87
C PRO A 83 7.92 4.22 25.40
N ALA A 84 8.43 5.43 25.15
CA ALA A 84 7.62 6.56 24.69
C ALA A 84 6.86 6.32 23.37
N ILE A 85 7.46 5.57 22.43
CA ILE A 85 6.81 5.25 21.14
C ILE A 85 5.73 4.19 21.36
N ALA A 86 6.03 3.24 22.24
CA ALA A 86 5.13 2.14 22.57
C ALA A 86 3.86 2.65 23.29
N ASP A 87 3.98 3.66 24.14
CA ASP A 87 2.85 4.28 24.84
C ASP A 87 1.94 5.05 23.88
N ILE A 88 2.50 5.80 22.92
CA ILE A 88 1.71 6.51 21.87
C ILE A 88 0.90 5.51 21.02
N LEU A 89 1.52 4.38 20.64
CA LEU A 89 0.85 3.34 19.85
C LEU A 89 -0.28 2.67 20.62
N ILE A 90 -0.09 2.42 21.93
CA ILE A 90 -1.13 1.87 22.80
C ILE A 90 -2.28 2.87 22.96
N ASP A 91 -1.97 4.14 23.19
CA ASP A 91 -2.99 5.18 23.34
C ASP A 91 -3.81 5.33 22.05
N THR A 92 -3.14 5.34 20.89
CA THR A 92 -3.77 5.35 19.57
C THR A 92 -4.65 4.11 19.34
N GLU A 93 -4.18 2.91 19.70
CA GLU A 93 -5.01 1.69 19.62
C GLU A 93 -6.25 1.79 20.51
N SER A 94 -6.07 2.33 21.72
CA SER A 94 -7.16 2.51 22.68
C SER A 94 -8.19 3.52 22.16
N GLU A 95 -7.76 4.57 21.47
CA GLU A 95 -8.61 5.59 20.86
C GLU A 95 -9.34 5.06 19.62
N LEU A 96 -8.63 4.32 18.77
CA LEU A 96 -9.22 3.66 17.59
C LEU A 96 -10.24 2.58 17.99
N ARG A 97 -10.08 1.93 19.14
CA ARG A 97 -11.08 1.02 19.71
C ARG A 97 -12.34 1.72 20.23
N LYS A 98 -12.26 3.01 20.57
CA LYS A 98 -13.44 3.81 20.96
C LYS A 98 -14.24 4.25 19.75
N SER A 99 -13.61 4.43 18.59
CA SER A 99 -14.33 4.56 17.35
C SER A 99 -15.11 3.27 17.11
N THR A 100 -16.43 3.34 17.23
CA THR A 100 -17.34 2.24 16.90
C THR A 100 -17.23 1.98 15.40
N TRP A 101 -16.25 1.18 14.99
CA TRP A 101 -16.13 0.76 13.61
C TRP A 101 -17.44 0.05 13.23
N PRO A 102 -18.11 0.51 12.15
CA PRO A 102 -19.33 -0.11 11.70
C PRO A 102 -19.06 -1.57 11.39
N THR A 103 -19.85 -2.47 11.97
CA THR A 103 -19.82 -3.90 11.64
C THR A 103 -19.91 -4.06 10.11
N PHE A 104 -19.17 -5.01 9.53
CA PHE A 104 -19.11 -5.21 8.07
C PHE A 104 -20.49 -5.22 7.38
N THR A 105 -21.52 -5.71 8.06
CA THR A 105 -22.92 -5.68 7.59
C THR A 105 -23.44 -4.26 7.34
N ASN A 106 -23.10 -3.29 8.20
CA ASN A 106 -23.53 -1.90 8.05
C ASN A 106 -22.82 -1.23 6.86
N VAL A 107 -21.53 -1.54 6.64
CA VAL A 107 -20.75 -1.00 5.51
C VAL A 107 -21.30 -1.51 4.18
N VAL A 108 -21.61 -2.82 4.10
CA VAL A 108 -22.22 -3.42 2.92
C VAL A 108 -23.61 -2.84 2.66
N ASN A 109 -24.43 -2.67 3.70
CA ASN A 109 -25.75 -2.07 3.58
C ASN A 109 -25.72 -0.59 3.16
N SER A 110 -24.70 0.18 3.54
CA SER A 110 -24.58 1.57 3.07
C SER A 110 -24.04 1.65 1.64
N THR A 111 -23.09 0.80 1.26
CA THR A 111 -22.51 0.80 -0.10
C THR A 111 -23.45 0.22 -1.16
N ILE A 112 -24.28 -0.79 -0.82
CA ILE A 112 -25.25 -1.37 -1.77
C ILE A 112 -26.27 -0.34 -2.25
N VAL A 113 -26.66 0.61 -1.38
CA VAL A 113 -27.56 1.70 -1.76
C VAL A 113 -26.90 2.56 -2.83
N VAL A 114 -25.65 2.98 -2.61
CA VAL A 114 -24.88 3.79 -3.57
C VAL A 114 -24.71 3.05 -4.90
N VAL A 115 -24.33 1.76 -4.85
CA VAL A 115 -24.19 0.92 -6.05
C VAL A 115 -25.52 0.82 -6.81
N SER A 116 -26.64 0.64 -6.09
CA SER A 116 -27.97 0.61 -6.69
C SER A 116 -28.32 1.92 -7.40
N PHE A 117 -28.02 3.06 -6.79
CA PHE A 117 -28.26 4.37 -7.42
C PHE A 117 -27.43 4.56 -8.69
N VAL A 118 -26.14 4.17 -8.66
CA VAL A 118 -25.26 4.24 -9.83
C VAL A 118 -25.80 3.35 -10.96
N LEU A 119 -26.26 2.13 -10.66
CA LEU A 119 -26.83 1.22 -11.66
C LEU A 119 -28.11 1.76 -12.30
N VAL A 120 -29.01 2.34 -11.50
CA VAL A 120 -30.24 2.98 -12.03
C VAL A 120 -29.89 4.15 -12.93
N LEU A 121 -28.92 4.99 -12.53
CA LEU A 121 -28.45 6.11 -13.34
C LEU A 121 -27.84 5.64 -14.66
N MET A 122 -27.00 4.58 -14.63
CA MET A 122 -26.43 3.98 -15.83
C MET A 122 -27.52 3.48 -16.78
N GLY A 123 -28.55 2.81 -16.26
CA GLY A 123 -29.69 2.36 -17.06
C GLY A 123 -30.47 3.52 -17.68
N PHE A 124 -30.70 4.60 -16.92
CA PHE A 124 -31.36 5.80 -17.43
C PHE A 124 -30.54 6.48 -18.54
N LEU A 125 -29.23 6.67 -18.34
CA LEU A 125 -28.33 7.22 -19.35
C LEU A 125 -28.37 6.38 -20.63
N ALA A 126 -28.24 5.05 -20.51
CA ALA A 126 -28.29 4.15 -21.67
C ALA A 126 -29.62 4.23 -22.43
N LEU A 127 -30.75 4.39 -21.73
CA LEU A 127 -32.06 4.59 -22.35
C LEU A 127 -32.13 5.93 -23.10
N VAL A 128 -31.62 7.00 -22.49
CA VAL A 128 -31.58 8.33 -23.13
C VAL A 128 -30.69 8.30 -24.37
N ASP A 129 -29.51 7.69 -24.28
CA ASP A 129 -28.58 7.54 -25.40
C ASP A 129 -29.21 6.74 -26.55
N TRP A 130 -29.89 5.64 -26.24
CA TRP A 130 -30.60 4.84 -27.24
C TRP A 130 -31.76 5.61 -27.88
N PHE A 131 -32.56 6.29 -27.07
CA PHE A 131 -33.69 7.08 -27.54
C PHE A 131 -33.25 8.24 -28.44
N LEU A 132 -32.24 9.01 -28.00
CA LEU A 132 -31.66 10.11 -28.79
C LEU A 132 -31.08 9.58 -30.10
N THR A 133 -30.34 8.48 -30.07
CA THR A 133 -29.77 7.88 -31.28
C THR A 133 -30.85 7.45 -32.26
N ALA A 134 -31.90 6.77 -31.79
CA ALA A 134 -33.02 6.35 -32.64
C ALA A 134 -33.82 7.54 -33.19
N PHE A 135 -34.01 8.58 -32.38
CA PHE A 135 -34.70 9.81 -32.78
C PHE A 135 -33.90 10.57 -33.84
N PHE A 136 -32.60 10.79 -33.62
CA PHE A 136 -31.72 11.45 -34.58
C PHE A 136 -31.55 10.64 -35.87
N ALA A 137 -31.45 9.31 -35.79
CA ALA A 137 -31.39 8.44 -36.97
C ALA A 137 -32.65 8.57 -37.86
N ARG A 138 -33.84 8.66 -37.24
CA ARG A 138 -35.09 8.91 -37.97
C ARG A 138 -35.18 10.34 -38.52
N LEU A 139 -34.73 11.33 -37.76
CA LEU A 139 -34.81 12.74 -38.15
C LEU A 139 -33.85 13.10 -39.30
N LEU A 140 -32.63 12.57 -39.27
CA LEU A 140 -31.60 12.80 -40.30
C LEU A 140 -31.79 11.93 -41.56
N GLY A 141 -32.84 11.11 -41.61
CA GLY A 141 -33.08 10.19 -42.73
C GLY A 141 -32.01 9.11 -42.89
N LEU A 142 -31.14 8.92 -41.90
CA LEU A 142 -30.10 7.87 -41.84
C LEU A 142 -30.68 6.51 -41.41
N GLY A 143 -32.00 6.34 -41.49
CA GLY A 143 -32.69 5.05 -41.43
C GLY A 143 -32.94 4.53 -42.85
N GLY A 144 -31.87 4.06 -43.50
CA GLY A 144 -31.91 3.49 -44.85
C GLY A 144 -31.04 2.25 -44.95
N SER A 145 -31.54 1.14 -44.40
CA SER A 145 -31.40 -0.20 -44.97
C SER A 145 -32.78 -0.84 -44.98
#